data_AF-A0A1Y2ZX08-F1
#
_entry.id   AF-A0A1Y2ZX08-F1
#
_cell.length_a   1.000
_cell.length_b   1.000
_cell.length_c   1.000
_cell.angle_alpha   90.00
_cell.angle_beta   90.00
_cell.angle_gamma   90.00
#
_symmetry.space_group_name_H-M   'P 1'
#
loop_
_entity.id
_entity.type
_entity.pdbx_description
1 polymer ?
#
loop_
_entity_poly.entity_id
_entity_poly.type
_entity_poly.pdbx_seq_one_letter_code
_entity_poly.pdbx_strand_id
1 'polypeptide(L)' 'MFTLYGIKNCSTVKKARDWLTQHDIAYQFYDVRADGLTLEQLQDFTARVDWQCLLNRSSIAKAV' A
#
# COMPACT_ATOMS: atom_id res chain seq x y z
N MET A 1 -13.35 8.59 3.82
CA MET A 1 -13.22 7.20 3.33
C MET A 1 -11.74 6.87 3.27
N PHE A 2 -11.29 5.79 3.91
CA PHE A 2 -9.86 5.46 3.94
C PHE A 2 -9.48 4.57 2.75
N THR A 3 -8.30 4.81 2.16
CA THR A 3 -7.75 3.92 1.13
C THR A 3 -6.49 3.26 1.69
N LEU A 4 -6.51 1.93 1.74
CA LEU A 4 -5.37 1.12 2.14
C LEU A 4 -4.64 0.64 0.89
N TYR A 5 -3.50 1.26 0.60
CA TYR A 5 -2.57 0.83 -0.44
C TYR A 5 -1.71 -0.31 0.07
N GLY A 6 -1.66 -1.42 -0.65
CA GLY A 6 -0.82 -2.55 -0.27
C GLY A 6 -0.68 -3.58 -1.37
N ILE A 7 -0.07 -4.71 -1.02
CA ILE A 7 0.06 -5.87 -1.89
C ILE A 7 -0.72 -7.01 -1.24
N LYS A 8 -1.58 -7.69 -1.99
CA LYS A 8 -2.44 -8.78 -1.46
C LYS A 8 -1.65 -9.88 -0.74
N ASN A 9 -0.49 -10.26 -1.26
CA ASN A 9 0.40 -11.28 -0.68
C ASN A 9 1.41 -10.71 0.33
N CYS A 10 0.97 -9.81 1.22
CA CYS A 10 1.79 -9.29 2.32
C CYS A 10 1.10 -9.56 3.66
N SER A 11 1.79 -10.24 4.57
CA SER A 11 1.28 -10.57 5.91
C SER A 11 1.01 -9.31 6.75
N THR A 12 1.82 -8.26 6.59
CA THR A 12 1.60 -6.96 7.24
C THR A 12 0.33 -6.28 6.76
N VAL A 13 0.08 -6.27 5.44
CA VAL A 13 -1.14 -5.70 4.85
C VAL A 13 -2.38 -6.48 5.29
N LYS A 14 -2.28 -7.81 5.39
CA LYS A 14 -3.35 -8.65 5.94
C LYS A 14 -3.70 -8.24 7.38
N LYS A 15 -2.70 -8.11 8.25
CA LYS A 15 -2.90 -7.65 9.65
C LYS A 15 -3.54 -6.25 9.72
N ALA A 16 -3.11 -5.32 8.86
CA ALA A 16 -3.68 -3.98 8.82
C ALA A 16 -5.17 -3.99 8.42
N ARG A 17 -5.53 -4.79 7.41
CA ARG A 17 -6.94 -5.01 7.01
C ARG A 17 -7.76 -5.63 8.13
N ASP A 18 -7.24 -6.68 8.76
CA ASP A 18 -7.93 -7.36 9.86
C ASP A 18 -8.19 -6.38 11.02
N TRP A 19 -7.22 -5.51 11.34
CA TRP A 19 -7.38 -4.46 12.35
C TRP A 19 -8.44 -3.43 11.96
N LEU A 20 -8.41 -2.91 10.72
CA LEU A 20 -9.42 -1.96 10.24
C LEU A 20 -10.83 -2.55 10.28
N THR A 21 -10.97 -3.82 9.87
CA THR A 21 -12.25 -4.55 9.94
C THR A 21 -12.70 -4.76 11.39
N GLN A 22 -11.80 -5.12 12.31
CA GLN A 22 -12.11 -5.30 13.74
C GLN A 22 -12.60 -4.01 14.41
N HIS A 23 -12.12 -2.86 13.94
CA HIS A 23 -12.50 -1.55 14.45
C HIS A 23 -13.69 -0.93 13.69
N ASP A 24 -14.33 -1.67 12.80
CA ASP A 24 -15.46 -1.22 11.95
C ASP A 24 -15.13 0.03 11.12
N ILE A 25 -13.86 0.19 10.73
CA ILE A 25 -13.41 1.32 9.93
C ILE A 25 -13.62 0.99 8.46
N ALA A 26 -14.49 1.74 7.78
CA ALA A 26 -14.68 1.59 6.34
C ALA A 26 -13.40 1.98 5.56
N TYR A 27 -12.84 1.01 4.82
CA TYR A 27 -11.68 1.21 3.96
C TYR A 27 -11.86 0.56 2.59
N GLN A 28 -11.21 1.17 1.59
CA GLN A 28 -11.03 0.60 0.26
C GLN A 28 -9.61 0.03 0.15
N PHE A 29 -9.48 -1.24 -0.21
CA PHE A 29 -8.17 -1.84 -0.47
C PHE A 29 -7.76 -1.65 -1.92
N TYR A 30 -6.53 -1.17 -2.14
CA TYR A 30 -5.95 -0.95 -3.47
C TYR A 30 -4.66 -1.77 -3.62
N ASP A 31 -4.61 -2.65 -4.63
CA ASP A 31 -3.44 -3.50 -4.86
C ASP A 31 -2.46 -2.81 -5.81
N VAL A 32 -1.37 -2.29 -5.24
CA VAL A 32 -0.37 -1.52 -6.00
C VAL A 32 0.40 -2.35 -7.03
N ARG A 33 0.38 -3.69 -6.93
CA ARG A 33 1.01 -4.59 -7.91
C ARG A 33 0.05 -5.01 -9.02
N ALA A 34 -1.22 -5.20 -8.70
CA ALA A 34 -2.22 -5.65 -9.67
C ALA A 34 -2.80 -4.48 -10.48
N ASP A 35 -3.17 -3.40 -9.80
CA ASP A 35 -3.76 -2.20 -10.41
C ASP A 35 -2.69 -1.21 -10.91
N GLY A 36 -1.46 -1.34 -10.41
CA GLY A 36 -0.36 -0.40 -10.68
C GLY A 36 -0.53 0.91 -9.91
N LEU A 37 0.47 1.80 -10.02
CA LEU A 37 0.38 3.16 -9.47
C LEU A 37 0.56 4.17 -10.59
N THR A 38 -0.25 5.22 -10.58
CA THR A 38 -0.07 6.34 -11.52
C THR A 38 1.05 7.26 -11.06
N LEU A 39 1.62 8.02 -12.00
CA LEU A 39 2.64 9.01 -11.70
C LEU A 39 2.14 10.05 -10.69
N GLU A 40 0.89 10.48 -10.83
CA GLU A 40 0.24 11.44 -9.93
C GLU A 40 0.17 10.92 -8.50
N GLN A 41 -0.19 9.64 -8.30
CA GLN A 41 -0.21 9.02 -6.98
C GLN A 41 1.18 8.94 -6.36
N LEU A 42 2.20 8.57 -7.16
CA LEU A 42 3.59 8.54 -6.69
C LEU A 42 4.07 9.93 -6.26
N GLN A 43 3.75 10.97 -7.05
CA GLN A 43 4.06 12.35 -6.70
C GLN A 43 3.43 12.75 -5.38
N ASP A 44 2.14 12.45 -5.18
CA ASP A 44 1.41 12.74 -3.93
C ASP A 44 2.06 12.03 -2.72
N PHE A 45 2.50 10.79 -2.89
CA PHE A 45 3.20 10.06 -1.83
C PHE A 45 4.56 10.67 -1.50
N THR A 46 5.36 10.98 -2.52
CA THR A 46 6.69 11.61 -2.32
C THR A 46 6.60 13.03 -1.76
N ALA A 47 5.48 13.72 -1.96
CA ALA A 47 5.23 15.03 -1.36
C ALA A 47 4.93 14.94 0.15
N ARG A 48 4.47 13.77 0.63
CA ARG A 48 4.08 13.56 2.03
C ARG A 48 5.15 12.86 2.86
N VAL A 49 5.92 11.98 2.22
CA VAL A 49 6.95 11.17 2.88
C VAL A 49 8.15 11.00 1.96
N ASP A 50 9.33 10.85 2.54
CA ASP A 50 10.55 10.55 1.80
C ASP A 50 10.41 9.27 0.98
N TRP A 51 10.84 9.32 -0.28
CA TRP A 51 10.76 8.20 -1.21
C TRP A 51 11.51 6.95 -0.70
N GLN A 52 12.54 7.13 0.13
CA GLN A 52 13.29 6.04 0.76
C GLN A 52 12.44 5.23 1.75
N CYS A 53 11.45 5.86 2.38
CA CYS A 53 10.49 5.19 3.25
C CYS A 53 9.41 4.44 2.46
N LEU A 54 9.06 4.93 1.27
CA LEU A 54 8.11 4.27 0.37
C LEU A 54 8.69 2.99 -0.24
N LEU A 55 10.01 2.97 -0.50
CA LEU A 55 10.68 1.85 -1.13
C LEU A 55 11.14 0.81 -0.10
N ASN A 56 10.52 -0.37 -0.11
CA ASN A 56 11.04 -1.50 0.66
C ASN A 56 12.27 -2.13 -0.03
N ARG A 57 13.46 -1.72 0.40
CA ARG A 57 14.77 -2.22 -0.09
C ARG A 57 15.07 -3.68 0.25
N SER A 58 14.32 -4.29 1.15
CA SER A 58 14.52 -5.69 1.59
C SER A 58 13.59 -6.68 0.87
N SER A 59 12.66 -6.19 0.04
CA SER A 59 11.78 -7.06 -0.72
C SER A 59 12.46 -7.54 -2.00
N ILE A 60 12.34 -8.83 -2.30
CA ILE A 60 12.64 -9.38 -3.62
C ILE A 60 11.64 -8.74 -4.60
N ALA A 61 12.09 -7.77 -5.39
CA ALA A 61 11.33 -7.30 -6.53
C ALA A 61 11.22 -8.50 -7.48
N LYS A 62 10.03 -9.10 -7.55
CA LYS A 62 9.73 -10.02 -8.64
C LYS A 62 9.66 -9.12 -9.86
N ALA A 63 10.70 -9.15 -10.69
CA ALA A 63 10.66 -8.53 -12.00
C ALA A 63 9.38 -9.03 -12.69
N VAL A 64 8.52 -8.08 -13.06
CA VAL A 64 7.47 -8.32 -14.05
C VAL A 64 8.15 -8.71 -15.35
#